data_AF-A0A0B3S269-F1
#
_entry.id   AF-A0A0B3S269-F1
#
_cell.length_a   1.000
_cell.length_b   1.000
_cell.length_c   1.000
_cell.angle_alpha   90.00
_cell.angle_beta   90.00
_cell.angle_gamma   90.00
#
_symmetry.space_group_name_H-M   'P 1'
#
loop_
_entity.id
_entity.type
_entity.pdbx_description
1 polymer ?
#
loop_
_entity_poly.entity_id
_entity_poly.type
_entity_poly.pdbx_seq_one_letter_code
_entity_poly.pdbx_strand_id
1 'polypeptide(L)'
;MLNREVQVIITLKASQIEETRRQTEALKEFPAYAWHYADEIEKLMLKEDASPEDGEKLHKLVQMLKMDCVAADQTVKQLAEATANAVIHDPDGRKGRLQ
;
A
#
# COMPACT_ATOMS: atom_id res chain seq x y z
N MET A 1 20.05 13.08 23.39
CA MET A 1 18.64 13.29 23.02
C MET A 1 17.92 11.98 23.29
N LEU A 2 16.92 11.94 24.19
CA LEU A 2 16.07 10.75 24.32
C LEU A 2 15.22 10.64 23.05
N ASN A 3 15.12 9.44 22.47
CA ASN A 3 14.19 9.18 21.37
C ASN A 3 12.77 9.46 21.88
N ARG A 4 12.13 10.47 21.30
CA ARG A 4 10.76 10.86 21.62
C ARG A 4 9.82 9.88 20.93
N GLU A 5 9.11 9.06 21.71
CA GLU A 5 8.09 8.17 21.17
C GLU A 5 6.80 8.96 20.92
N VAL A 6 6.60 9.36 19.66
CA VAL A 6 5.36 9.95 19.19
C VAL A 6 4.46 8.82 18.69
N GLN A 7 3.24 8.72 19.20
CA GLN A 7 2.27 7.70 18.79
C GLN A 7 1.16 8.32 17.94
N VAL A 8 0.82 7.68 16.82
CA VAL A 8 -0.32 8.05 15.98
C VAL A 8 -1.48 7.12 16.30
N ILE A 9 -2.59 7.66 16.80
CA ILE A 9 -3.76 6.90 17.23
C ILE A 9 -4.90 7.16 16.24
N ILE A 10 -5.42 6.10 15.61
CA ILE A 10 -6.61 6.17 14.77
C ILE A 10 -7.81 5.70 15.59
N THR A 11 -8.77 6.59 15.83
CA THR A 11 -10.00 6.24 16.56
C THR A 11 -11.01 5.64 15.59
N LEU A 12 -11.36 4.37 15.78
CA LEU A 12 -12.32 3.65 14.94
C LEU A 12 -13.56 3.24 15.74
N LYS A 13 -14.73 3.17 15.10
CA LYS A 13 -15.88 2.44 15.67
C LYS A 13 -15.55 0.95 15.70
N ALA A 14 -16.10 0.22 16.66
CA ALA A 14 -15.91 -1.24 16.76
C ALA A 14 -16.23 -1.97 15.44
N SER A 15 -17.26 -1.53 14.71
CA SER A 15 -17.65 -2.08 13.42
C SER A 15 -16.65 -1.85 12.28
N GLN A 16 -15.68 -0.96 12.45
CA GLN A 16 -14.69 -0.60 11.43
C GLN A 16 -13.33 -1.30 11.64
N ILE A 17 -13.08 -1.84 12.84
CA ILE A 17 -11.75 -2.34 13.24
C ILE A 17 -11.27 -3.47 12.31
N GLU A 18 -12.09 -4.50 12.12
CA GLU A 18 -11.69 -5.66 11.31
C GLU A 18 -11.49 -5.30 9.84
N GLU A 19 -12.36 -4.45 9.29
CA GLU A 19 -12.25 -3.99 7.91
C GLU A 19 -11.00 -3.14 7.70
N THR A 20 -10.72 -2.19 8.59
CA THR A 20 -9.50 -1.38 8.54
C THR A 20 -8.24 -2.21 8.71
N ARG A 21 -8.25 -3.24 9.56
CA ARG A 21 -7.11 -4.17 9.71
C ARG A 21 -6.85 -4.91 8.41
N ARG A 22 -7.88 -5.52 7.82
CA ARG A 22 -7.80 -6.23 6.54
C ARG A 22 -7.26 -5.34 5.42
N GLN A 23 -7.77 -4.12 5.31
CA GLN A 23 -7.32 -3.13 4.32
C GLN A 23 -5.85 -2.73 4.51
N THR A 24 -5.43 -2.54 5.77
CA THR A 24 -4.05 -2.19 6.10
C THR A 24 -3.09 -3.35 5.79
N GLU A 25 -3.48 -4.59 6.11
CA GLU A 25 -2.72 -5.79 5.78
C GLU A 25 -2.57 -5.96 4.26
N ALA A 26 -3.65 -5.80 3.51
CA ALA A 26 -3.61 -5.87 2.04
C ALA A 26 -2.67 -4.82 1.43
N LEU A 27 -2.70 -3.57 1.92
CA LEU A 27 -1.77 -2.53 1.46
C LEU A 27 -0.31 -2.79 1.84
N LYS A 28 -0.06 -3.45 2.97
CA LYS A 28 1.29 -3.80 3.40
C LYS A 28 1.93 -4.83 2.45
N GLU A 29 1.13 -5.72 1.87
CA GLU A 29 1.61 -6.74 0.93
C GLU A 29 1.80 -6.20 -0.50
N PHE A 30 1.07 -5.13 -0.86
CA PHE A 30 1.08 -4.58 -2.22
C PHE A 30 2.49 -4.30 -2.80
N PRO A 31 3.46 -3.70 -2.07
CA PRO A 31 4.81 -3.50 -2.60
C PRO A 31 5.51 -4.78 -3.03
N ALA A 32 5.31 -5.89 -2.29
CA ALA A 32 5.92 -7.17 -2.63
C ALA A 32 5.34 -7.74 -3.94
N TYR A 33 4.02 -7.63 -4.13
CA TYR A 33 3.38 -8.02 -5.40
C TYR A 33 3.84 -7.13 -6.56
N ALA A 34 3.93 -5.81 -6.35
CA ALA A 34 4.40 -4.86 -7.35
C ALA A 34 5.84 -5.14 -7.79
N TRP A 35 6.74 -5.44 -6.86
CA TRP A 35 8.12 -5.84 -7.16
C TRP A 35 8.17 -7.15 -7.94
N HIS A 36 7.36 -8.14 -7.56
CA HIS A 36 7.28 -9.39 -8.29
C HIS A 36 6.88 -9.19 -9.77
N TYR A 37 5.87 -8.34 -10.03
CA TYR A 37 5.49 -8.00 -11.41
C TYR A 37 6.63 -7.29 -12.15
N ALA A 38 7.32 -6.35 -11.50
CA ALA A 38 8.44 -5.63 -12.10
C ALA A 38 9.58 -6.59 -12.49
N ASP A 39 9.95 -7.52 -11.61
CA ASP A 39 10.99 -8.52 -11.87
C ASP A 39 10.62 -9.45 -13.03
N GLU A 40 9.36 -9.93 -13.08
CA GLU A 40 8.91 -10.79 -14.17
C GLU A 40 8.82 -10.05 -15.51
N ILE A 41 8.43 -8.77 -15.49
CA ILE A 41 8.43 -7.92 -16.67
C ILE A 41 9.87 -7.69 -17.16
N GLU A 42 10.80 -7.37 -16.26
CA GLU A 42 12.22 -7.17 -16.59
C GLU A 42 12.82 -8.42 -17.25
N LYS A 43 12.58 -9.62 -16.68
CA LYS A 43 13.04 -10.89 -17.25
C LYS A 43 12.55 -11.11 -18.68
N LEU A 44 11.29 -10.75 -18.97
CA LEU A 44 10.74 -10.87 -20.32
C LEU A 44 11.36 -9.85 -21.29
N MET A 45 11.62 -8.64 -20.82
CA MET A 45 12.22 -7.57 -21.63
C MET A 45 13.69 -7.82 -21.97
N LEU A 46 14.41 -8.56 -21.12
CA LEU A 46 15.82 -8.92 -21.32
C LEU A 46 16.02 -10.20 -22.15
N LYS A 47 14.95 -10.85 -22.60
CA LYS A 47 15.03 -12.09 -23.36
C LYS A 47 15.47 -11.81 -24.80
N GLU A 48 16.58 -12.41 -25.23
CA GLU A 48 17.16 -12.20 -26.56
C GLU A 48 16.29 -12.77 -27.70
N ASP A 49 15.63 -13.91 -27.45
CA ASP A 49 14.73 -14.58 -28.40
C ASP A 49 13.28 -14.56 -27.88
N ALA A 50 12.63 -13.39 -27.97
CA ALA A 50 11.24 -13.23 -27.56
C ALA A 50 10.26 -13.88 -28.55
N SER A 51 9.31 -14.67 -28.03
CA SER A 51 8.24 -15.29 -28.79
C SER A 51 6.92 -14.51 -28.66
N PRO A 52 5.92 -14.76 -29.52
CA PRO A 52 4.57 -14.20 -29.33
C PRO A 52 3.95 -14.53 -27.97
N GLU A 53 4.24 -15.70 -27.41
CA GLU A 53 3.76 -16.12 -26.09
C GLU A 53 4.35 -15.25 -24.96
N ASP A 54 5.59 -14.80 -25.11
CA ASP A 54 6.21 -13.86 -24.16
C ASP A 54 5.49 -12.49 -24.19
N GLY A 55 5.05 -12.06 -25.38
CA GLY A 55 4.22 -10.86 -25.54
C GLY A 55 2.86 -10.96 -24.84
N GLU A 56 2.21 -12.12 -24.94
CA GLU A 56 0.96 -12.39 -24.19
C GLU A 56 1.19 -12.43 -22.68
N LYS A 57 2.29 -13.06 -22.23
CA LYS A 57 2.67 -13.10 -20.80
C LYS A 57 2.94 -11.69 -20.28
N LEU A 58 3.68 -10.87 -21.03
CA LEU A 58 3.94 -9.47 -20.69
C LEU A 58 2.63 -8.67 -20.58
N HIS A 59 1.74 -8.82 -21.57
CA HIS A 59 0.44 -8.17 -21.53
C HIS A 59 -0.36 -8.54 -20.27
N LYS A 60 -0.42 -9.84 -19.93
CA LYS A 60 -1.10 -10.33 -18.73
C LYS A 60 -0.49 -9.75 -17.45
N LEU A 61 0.83 -9.75 -17.31
CA LEU A 61 1.53 -9.18 -16.16
C LEU A 61 1.21 -7.69 -15.98
N VAL A 62 1.24 -6.92 -17.07
CA VAL A 62 0.92 -5.48 -17.03
C VAL A 62 -0.55 -5.24 -16.67
N GLN A 63 -1.48 -6.05 -17.18
CA GLN A 63 -2.90 -5.93 -16.81
C GLN A 63 -3.14 -6.25 -15.33
N MET A 64 -2.55 -7.33 -14.81
CA MET A 64 -2.66 -7.68 -13.39
C MET A 64 -2.07 -6.59 -12.49
N LEU A 65 -0.87 -6.11 -12.80
CA LEU A 65 -0.26 -4.99 -12.07
C LEU A 65 -1.17 -3.76 -12.05
N LYS A 66 -1.78 -3.39 -13.19
CA LYS A 66 -2.72 -2.26 -13.24
C LYS A 66 -3.94 -2.48 -12.35
N MET A 67 -4.52 -3.68 -12.36
CA MET A 67 -5.67 -4.00 -11.52
C MET A 67 -5.31 -3.91 -10.04
N ASP A 68 -4.16 -4.43 -9.65
CA ASP A 68 -3.69 -4.38 -8.25
C ASP A 68 -3.37 -2.94 -7.82
N CYS A 69 -2.78 -2.12 -8.70
CA CYS A 69 -2.58 -0.69 -8.45
C CYS A 69 -3.91 0.05 -8.21
N VAL A 70 -4.94 -0.25 -9.01
CA VAL A 70 -6.28 0.36 -8.85
C VAL A 70 -6.92 -0.09 -7.54
N ALA A 71 -6.81 -1.37 -7.18
CA ALA A 71 -7.31 -1.88 -5.91
C ALA A 71 -6.61 -1.20 -4.72
N ALA A 72 -5.28 -1.09 -4.76
CA ALA A 72 -4.50 -0.41 -3.73
C ALA A 72 -4.88 1.07 -3.60
N ASP A 73 -5.00 1.81 -4.71
CA ASP A 73 -5.43 3.21 -4.69
C ASP A 73 -6.82 3.38 -4.05
N GLN A 74 -7.75 2.48 -4.38
CA GLN A 74 -9.08 2.48 -3.78
C GLN A 74 -9.03 2.21 -2.27
N THR A 75 -8.18 1.27 -1.81
CA THR A 75 -7.99 1.00 -0.38
C THR A 75 -7.34 2.18 0.35
N VAL A 76 -6.35 2.84 -0.26
CA VAL A 76 -5.74 4.06 0.29
C VAL A 76 -6.78 5.15 0.49
N LYS A 77 -7.67 5.38 -0.50
CA LYS A 77 -8.76 6.37 -0.38
C LYS A 77 -9.72 6.06 0.77
N GLN A 78 -10.05 4.79 0.97
CA GLN A 78 -10.92 4.37 2.08
C GLN A 78 -10.25 4.59 3.44
N LEU A 79 -8.96 4.31 3.55
CA LEU A 79 -8.19 4.55 4.77
C LEU A 79 -7.88 6.03 5.00
N ALA A 80 -7.84 6.85 3.95
CA ALA A 80 -7.57 8.29 4.06
C ALA A 80 -8.53 8.98 5.03
N GLU A 81 -9.82 8.65 5.00
CA GLU A 81 -10.81 9.19 5.93
C GLU A 81 -10.52 8.80 7.38
N ALA A 82 -10.10 7.55 7.61
CA ALA A 82 -9.74 7.08 8.95
C ALA A 82 -8.46 7.78 9.46
N THR A 83 -7.44 7.88 8.60
CA THR A 83 -6.15 8.53 8.94
C THR A 83 -6.27 10.04 9.11
N ALA A 84 -7.17 10.72 8.40
CA ALA A 84 -7.41 12.16 8.58
C ALA A 84 -7.91 12.51 9.99
N ASN A 85 -8.56 11.56 10.66
CA ASN A 85 -9.03 11.70 12.05
C ASN A 85 -8.03 11.17 13.09
N ALA A 86 -6.80 10.83 12.65
CA ALA A 86 -5.78 10.35 13.56
C ALA A 86 -5.35 11.45 14.55
N VAL A 87 -5.18 11.06 15.80
CA VAL A 87 -4.71 11.94 16.88
C VAL A 87 -3.27 11.57 17.19
N ILE A 88 -2.40 12.57 17.25
CA ILE A 88 -1.04 12.37 17.76
C ILE A 88 -1.09 12.42 19.28
N HIS A 89 -0.67 11.33 19.92
CA HIS A 89 -0.39 11.30 21.33
C HIS A 89 1.10 11.55 21.56
N ASP A 90 1.39 12.68 22.20
CA ASP A 90 2.72 13.08 22.60
C ASP A 90 2.77 13.08 24.14
N PRO A 91 3.59 12.22 24.77
CA PRO A 91 3.64 12.12 26.23
C PRO A 91 4.03 13.43 26.92
N ASP A 92 4.68 14.36 26.21
CA ASP A 92 5.03 15.69 26.72
C ASP A 92 3.93 16.76 26.51
N GLY A 93 2.75 16.38 26.01
CA GLY A 93 1.56 17.23 25.92
C GLY A 93 1.65 18.41 24.93
N ARG A 94 2.70 18.46 24.09
CA ARG A 94 2.86 19.52 23.08
C ARG A 94 1.92 19.27 21.90
N LYS A 95 0.81 20.00 21.86
CA LYS A 95 -0.12 20.02 20.73
C LYS A 95 0.46 20.89 19.61
N GLY A 96 0.80 20.28 18.49
CA GLY A 96 1.17 20.96 17.24
C GLY A 96 0.38 20.36 16.07
N ARG A 97 0.10 21.17 15.05
CA ARG A 97 -0.48 20.65 13.80
C ARG A 97 0.57 19.81 13.08
N LEU A 98 0.17 18.66 12.53
CA LEU A 98 0.90 18.00 11.44
C LEU A 98 1.07 19.05 10.33
N GLN A 99 2.29 19.52 10.13
CA GLN A 99 2.66 20.27 8.93
C GLN A 99 3.14 19.29 7.88
#